data_AF-A0A7C9VE28-F1
#
_entry.id   AF-A0A7C9VE28-F1
#
_cell.length_a   1.000
_cell.length_b   1.000
_cell.length_c   1.000
_cell.angle_alpha   90.00
_cell.angle_beta   90.00
_cell.angle_gamma   90.00
#
_symmetry.space_group_name_H-M   'P 1'
#
loop_
_entity.id
_entity.type
_entity.pdbx_description
1 polymer ?
#
loop_
_entity_poly.entity_id
_entity_poly.type
_entity_poly.pdbx_seq_one_letter_code
_entity_poly.pdbx_strand_id
1 'polypeptide(L)' 'GITVLMVEHDMTLVNRVSDRVIALNYGRVLAMGAPAEVQAHPDVVAAYLGT' A
#
# COMPACT_ATOMS: atom_id res chain seq x y z
N GLY A 1 -11.04 -20.96 3.74
CA GLY A 1 -10.88 -19.70 2.99
C GLY A 1 -9.59 -19.74 2.21
N ILE A 2 -9.46 -18.93 1.16
CA ILE A 2 -8.24 -18.80 0.36
C ILE A 2 -7.60 -17.46 0.71
N THR A 3 -6.29 -17.46 0.99
CA THR A 3 -5.51 -16.24 1.14
C THR A 3 -5.02 -15.78 -0.22
N VAL A 4 -5.22 -14.50 -0.54
CA VAL A 4 -4.77 -13.90 -1.81
C VAL A 4 -3.70 -12.86 -1.51
N LEU A 5 -2.60 -12.93 -2.24
CA LEU A 5 -1.59 -11.88 -2.31
C LEU A 5 -1.66 -11.23 -3.69
N MET A 6 -1.73 -9.90 -3.72
CA MET A 6 -1.82 -9.11 -4.94
C MET A 6 -0.79 -7.98 -4.88
N VAL A 7 -0.17 -7.69 -6.03
CA VAL A 7 0.72 -6.54 -6.21
C VAL A 7 0.05 -5.62 -7.21
N GLU A 8 -0.19 -4.37 -6.80
CA GLU A 8 -0.83 -3.39 -7.68
C GLU A 8 -0.45 -1.93 -7.35
N HIS A 9 -0.54 -1.07 -8.37
CA HIS A 9 -0.30 0.37 -8.34
C HIS A 9 -1.59 1.21 -8.17
N ASP A 10 -2.77 0.70 -8.54
CA ASP A 10 -4.06 1.35 -8.27
C ASP A 10 -4.45 1.28 -6.78
N MET A 11 -4.27 2.40 -6.08
CA MET A 11 -4.60 2.55 -4.66
C MET A 11 -6.12 2.50 -4.37
N THR A 12 -6.96 2.79 -5.35
CA THR A 12 -8.43 2.67 -5.22
C THR A 12 -8.82 1.19 -5.14
N LEU A 13 -8.21 0.35 -5.97
CA LEU A 13 -8.44 -1.09 -5.93
C LEU A 13 -7.93 -1.67 -4.61
N VAL A 14 -6.69 -1.35 -4.23
CA VAL A 14 -6.07 -1.79 -2.97
C VAL A 14 -6.95 -1.42 -1.76
N ASN A 15 -7.47 -0.19 -1.71
CA ASN A 15 -8.40 0.23 -0.66
C ASN A 15 -9.65 -0.62 -0.55
N ARG A 16 -10.19 -1.08 -1.69
CA ARG A 16 -11.48 -1.76 -1.74
C ARG A 16 -11.40 -3.25 -1.40
N VAL A 17 -10.26 -3.89 -1.68
CA VAL A 17 -10.16 -5.35 -1.65
C VAL A 17 -9.16 -5.90 -0.64
N SER A 18 -8.31 -5.06 -0.05
CA SER A 18 -7.24 -5.53 0.85
C SER A 18 -7.55 -5.23 2.32
N ASP A 19 -7.42 -6.24 3.17
CA ASP A 19 -7.47 -6.07 4.63
C ASP A 19 -6.19 -5.41 5.15
N ARG A 20 -5.05 -5.69 4.49
CA ARG A 20 -3.72 -5.20 4.85
C ARG A 20 -2.89 -4.91 3.60
N VAL A 21 -2.02 -3.92 3.68
CA VAL A 21 -1.17 -3.46 2.58
C VAL A 21 0.27 -3.32 3.09
N ILE A 22 1.23 -3.60 2.21
CA ILE A 22 2.66 -3.31 2.41
C ILE A 22 3.10 -2.39 1.28
N ALA A 23 3.64 -1.22 1.62
CA ALA A 23 4.28 -0.32 0.67
C ALA A 23 5.79 -0.57 0.66
N LEU A 24 6.38 -0.74 -0.53
CA LEU A 24 7.79 -1.09 -0.73
C LEU A 24 8.46 -0.06 -1.64
N ASN A 25 9.56 0.57 -1.22
CA ASN A 25 10.34 1.44 -2.10
C ASN A 25 11.79 0.94 -2.18
N TYR A 26 12.27 0.72 -3.40
CA TYR A 26 13.63 0.18 -3.67
C TYR A 26 13.99 -1.04 -2.80
N GLY A 27 13.06 -1.98 -2.63
CA GLY A 27 13.26 -3.19 -1.83
C GLY A 27 13.21 -2.98 -0.30
N ARG A 28 12.86 -1.79 0.17
CA ARG A 28 12.63 -1.48 1.59
C ARG A 28 11.16 -1.28 1.88
N VAL A 29 10.69 -1.84 3.00
CA VAL A 29 9.32 -1.58 3.48
C VAL A 29 9.26 -0.14 3.99
N LEU A 30 8.32 0.63 3.44
CA LEU A 30 8.00 1.98 3.91
C LEU A 30 6.95 1.92 5.02
N ALA A 31 5.86 1.20 4.80
CA ALA A 31 4.76 1.08 5.74
C ALA A 31 4.01 -0.25 5.55
N MET A 32 3.38 -0.73 6.62
CA MET A 32 2.49 -1.89 6.61
C MET A 32 1.32 -1.64 7.56
N GLY A 33 0.09 -1.86 7.09
CA GLY A 33 -1.09 -1.57 7.90
C GLY A 33 -2.38 -1.69 7.10
N ALA A 34 -3.45 -1.06 7.60
CA ALA A 34 -4.67 -0.90 6.83
C ALA A 34 -4.42 0.00 5.60
N PRO A 35 -5.15 -0.18 4.49
CA PRO A 35 -4.95 0.62 3.28
C PRO A 35 -4.92 2.14 3.51
N ALA A 36 -5.84 2.65 4.34
CA ALA A 36 -5.95 4.08 4.65
C ALA A 36 -4.75 4.62 5.44
N GLU A 37 -4.21 3.84 6.38
CA GLU A 37 -3.03 4.22 7.17
C GLU A 37 -1.78 4.26 6.29
N VAL A 38 -1.62 3.28 5.41
CA VAL A 38 -0.48 3.19 4.49
C VAL A 38 -0.49 4.33 3.47
N GLN A 39 -1.66 4.69 2.93
CA GLN A 39 -1.78 5.82 1.99
C GLN A 39 -1.55 7.18 2.63
N ALA A 40 -1.90 7.34 3.91
CA ALA A 40 -1.62 8.56 4.64
C ALA A 40 -0.14 8.66 5.11
N HIS A 41 0.66 7.60 4.93
CA HIS A 41 2.04 7.58 5.39
C HIS A 41 2.91 8.54 4.56
N PRO A 42 3.62 9.51 5.18
CA PRO A 42 4.36 10.54 4.45
C PRO A 42 5.35 9.99 3.42
N ASP A 43 6.11 8.96 3.79
CA ASP A 43 7.07 8.34 2.87
C ASP A 43 6.41 7.61 1.69
N VAL A 44 5.19 7.10 1.88
CA VAL A 44 4.42 6.43 0.81
C VAL A 44 3.89 7.47 -0.16
N VAL A 45 3.33 8.58 0.35
CA VAL A 45 2.88 9.71 -0.49
C VAL A 45 4.05 10.24 -1.33
N ALA A 46 5.20 10.49 -0.70
CA ALA A 46 6.38 10.99 -1.38
C ALA A 46 6.92 10.02 -2.45
N ALA A 47 6.86 8.70 -2.20
CA ALA A 47 7.39 7.69 -3.11
C ALA A 47 6.44 7.32 -4.26
N TYR A 48 5.11 7.39 -4.05
CA TYR A 48 4.11 6.81 -4.97
C TYR A 48 3.09 7.80 -5.53
N LEU A 49 2.78 8.88 -4.81
CA LEU A 49 1.75 9.83 -5.22
C LEU A 49 2.32 11.15 -5.74
N GLY A 50 3.61 11.39 -5.52
CA GLY A 50 4.27 12.65 -5.90
C GLY A 50 3.82 13.83 -5.03
N THR A 51 4.50 14.96 -5.19
CA THR A 51 4.18 16.24 -4.51
C THR A 51 2.96 16.92 -5.10
#